data_AF-A0A2G2FCU0-F1
#
_entry.id   AF-A0A2G2FCU0-F1
#
_cell.length_a   1.000
_cell.length_b   1.000
_cell.length_c   1.000
_cell.angle_alpha   90.00
_cell.angle_beta   90.00
_cell.angle_gamma   90.00
#
_symmetry.space_group_name_H-M   'P 1'
#
loop_
_entity.id
_entity.type
_entity.pdbx_description
1 polymer ?
#
loop_
_entity_poly.entity_id
_entity_poly.type
_entity_poly.pdbx_seq_one_letter_code
_entity_poly.pdbx_strand_id
1 'polypeptide(L)'
;MLNPFKKEIIYIRLFENKVELRHLEKDQNITRTSHDKFSNERLLVATVSVAIKFIKEILFEIKGDQLIKPRLVVLIQPMEKVEGGVSEVEKMILRDLIEQIGGNYAFIQDTKGKLSDNDIRKITRI
;
A
#
# COMPACT_ATOMS: atom_id res chain seq x y z
N MET A 1 3.99 3.73 -27.30
CA MET A 1 4.74 4.94 -26.91
C MET A 1 5.03 4.89 -25.42
N LEU A 2 6.29 5.08 -25.03
CA LEU A 2 6.72 5.12 -23.64
C LEU A 2 6.40 6.51 -23.06
N ASN A 3 5.56 6.59 -22.03
CA ASN A 3 5.17 7.85 -21.39
C ASN A 3 5.87 7.99 -20.01
N PRO A 4 6.89 8.85 -19.88
CA PRO A 4 7.63 9.05 -18.63
C PRO A 4 6.80 9.74 -17.52
N PHE A 5 5.62 10.25 -17.86
CA PHE A 5 4.68 10.84 -16.89
C PHE A 5 3.58 9.87 -16.45
N LYS A 6 3.65 8.59 -16.86
CA LYS A 6 2.66 7.58 -16.45
C LYS A 6 2.71 7.42 -14.92
N LYS A 7 1.55 7.60 -14.29
CA LYS A 7 1.32 7.30 -12.87
C LYS A 7 0.62 5.95 -12.75
N GLU A 8 1.00 5.15 -11.77
CA GLU A 8 0.30 3.91 -11.43
C GLU A 8 -0.19 3.98 -9.99
N ILE A 9 -1.50 3.81 -9.80
CA ILE A 9 -2.12 3.84 -8.48
C ILE A 9 -2.16 2.43 -7.92
N ILE A 10 -1.53 2.25 -6.76
CA ILE A 10 -1.57 1.04 -5.97
C ILE A 10 -2.34 1.33 -4.69
N TYR A 11 -3.42 0.59 -4.50
CA TYR A 11 -4.18 0.62 -3.27
C TYR A 11 -3.85 -0.62 -2.44
N ILE A 12 -3.38 -0.40 -1.22
CA ILE A 12 -2.93 -1.43 -0.29
C ILE A 12 -3.87 -1.41 0.91
N ARG A 13 -4.53 -2.53 1.17
CA ARG A 13 -5.24 -2.77 2.42
C ARG A 13 -4.37 -3.60 3.34
N LEU A 14 -4.11 -3.09 4.53
CA LEU A 14 -3.29 -3.72 5.54
C LEU A 14 -4.16 -4.38 6.60
N PHE A 15 -3.85 -5.63 6.87
CA PHE A 15 -4.42 -6.46 7.94
C PHE A 15 -3.27 -7.06 8.74
N GLU A 16 -3.57 -7.75 9.84
CA GLU A 16 -2.57 -8.46 10.62
C GLU A 16 -1.85 -9.51 9.77
N ASN A 17 -0.56 -9.28 9.53
CA ASN A 17 0.33 -10.12 8.71
C ASN A 17 -0.22 -10.44 7.31
N LYS A 18 -1.19 -9.68 6.79
CA LYS A 18 -1.83 -9.91 5.49
C LYS A 18 -1.98 -8.60 4.73
N VAL A 19 -1.78 -8.66 3.42
CA VAL A 19 -1.90 -7.52 2.52
C VAL A 19 -2.81 -7.87 1.35
N GLU A 20 -3.76 -6.99 1.07
CA GLU A 20 -4.56 -7.03 -0.15
C GLU A 20 -4.20 -5.82 -1.02
N LEU A 21 -3.61 -6.08 -2.19
CA LEU A 21 -3.10 -5.05 -3.09
C LEU A 21 -3.94 -5.01 -4.36
N ARG A 22 -4.34 -3.82 -4.76
CA ARG A 22 -5.12 -3.53 -5.97
C ARG A 22 -4.34 -2.58 -6.87
N HIS A 23 -4.05 -3.03 -8.09
CA HIS A 23 -3.46 -2.20 -9.13
C HIS A 23 -4.56 -1.67 -10.03
N LEU A 24 -4.86 -0.37 -9.92
CA LEU A 24 -6.03 0.22 -10.59
C LEU A 24 -5.91 0.19 -12.11
N GLU A 25 -4.73 0.56 -12.65
CA GLU A 25 -4.54 0.65 -14.11
C GLU A 25 -4.49 -0.71 -14.83
N LYS A 26 -4.20 -1.80 -14.10
CA LYS A 26 -4.15 -3.15 -14.67
C LYS A 26 -5.39 -3.99 -14.37
N ASP A 27 -6.33 -3.44 -13.59
CA ASP A 27 -7.47 -4.20 -13.05
C ASP A 27 -7.05 -5.49 -12.30
N GLN A 28 -5.87 -5.49 -11.69
CA GLN A 28 -5.35 -6.66 -10.98
C GLN A 28 -5.53 -6.51 -9.48
N ASN A 29 -5.85 -7.62 -8.82
CA ASN A 29 -5.82 -7.72 -7.36
C ASN A 29 -5.00 -8.93 -6.94
N ILE A 30 -4.36 -8.81 -5.79
CA ILE A 30 -3.59 -9.89 -5.19
C ILE A 30 -3.75 -9.82 -3.67
N THR A 31 -3.90 -10.98 -3.04
CA THR A 31 -3.92 -11.10 -1.58
C THR A 31 -2.83 -12.07 -1.17
N ARG A 32 -2.03 -11.68 -0.19
CA ARG A 32 -0.97 -12.51 0.39
C ARG A 32 -0.97 -12.38 1.91
N THR A 33 -0.60 -13.48 2.57
CA THR A 33 -0.32 -13.52 4.00
C THR A 33 1.18 -13.76 4.17
N SER A 34 1.81 -12.97 5.03
CA SER A 34 3.24 -13.07 5.31
C SER A 34 3.51 -14.24 6.25
N HIS A 35 4.55 -15.02 5.93
CA HIS A 35 5.07 -16.03 6.84
C HIS A 35 5.86 -15.40 8.00
N ASP A 36 6.63 -14.35 7.70
CA ASP A 36 7.33 -13.57 8.71
C ASP A 36 6.39 -12.52 9.30
N LYS A 37 6.23 -12.50 10.62
CA LYS A 37 5.32 -11.55 11.28
C LYS A 37 5.86 -10.12 11.19
N PHE A 38 5.04 -9.22 10.68
CA PHE A 38 5.31 -7.77 10.71
C PHE A 38 4.34 -7.01 11.62
N SER A 39 3.26 -7.66 12.08
CA SER A 39 2.30 -7.11 13.04
C SER A 39 2.53 -7.67 14.44
N ASN A 40 2.03 -6.97 15.46
CA ASN A 40 1.92 -7.47 16.83
C ASN A 40 0.54 -7.15 17.41
N GLU A 41 0.29 -7.44 18.69
CA GLU A 41 -1.02 -7.21 19.34
C GLU A 41 -1.58 -5.79 19.16
N ARG A 42 -0.71 -4.76 19.12
CA ARG A 42 -1.11 -3.35 19.10
C ARG A 42 -0.97 -2.66 17.76
N LEU A 43 -0.04 -3.12 16.91
CA LEU A 43 0.35 -2.45 15.68
C LEU A 43 0.18 -3.39 14.48
N LEU A 44 -0.46 -2.87 13.43
CA LEU A 44 -0.46 -3.53 12.12
C LEU A 44 0.94 -3.63 11.52
N VAL A 45 1.80 -2.65 11.78
CA VAL A 45 3.19 -2.63 11.31
C VAL A 45 4.11 -2.39 12.51
N ALA A 46 4.46 -3.46 13.21
CA ALA A 46 5.41 -3.49 14.32
C ALA A 46 6.86 -3.69 13.84
N THR A 47 7.06 -4.39 12.72
CA THR A 47 8.39 -4.63 12.14
C THR A 47 8.43 -4.16 10.69
N VAL A 48 8.85 -2.90 10.52
CA VAL A 48 8.81 -2.18 9.23
C VAL A 48 9.64 -2.88 8.16
N SER A 49 10.84 -3.38 8.50
CA SER A 49 11.71 -4.08 7.56
C SER A 49 11.07 -5.32 6.94
N VAL A 50 10.35 -6.10 7.75
CA VAL A 50 9.61 -7.29 7.29
C VAL A 50 8.44 -6.88 6.39
N ALA A 51 7.68 -5.85 6.79
CA ALA A 51 6.59 -5.31 5.97
C ALA A 51 7.09 -4.78 4.61
N ILE A 52 8.20 -4.05 4.58
CA ILE A 52 8.82 -3.54 3.34
C ILE A 52 9.16 -4.70 2.40
N LYS A 53 9.88 -5.70 2.91
CA LYS A 53 10.29 -6.87 2.11
C LYS A 53 9.06 -7.56 1.53
N PHE A 54 8.09 -7.87 2.38
CA PHE A 54 6.86 -8.55 1.97
C PHE A 54 6.08 -7.77 0.91
N ILE A 55 5.85 -6.47 1.11
CA ILE A 55 5.09 -5.65 0.16
C ILE A 55 5.84 -5.49 -1.18
N LYS A 56 7.18 -5.39 -1.16
CA LYS A 56 8.00 -5.36 -2.38
C LYS A 56 7.85 -6.63 -3.21
N GLU A 57 7.82 -7.80 -2.57
CA GLU A 57 7.60 -9.08 -3.24
C GLU A 57 6.23 -9.12 -3.94
N ILE A 58 5.16 -8.71 -3.24
CA ILE A 58 3.81 -8.63 -3.81
C ILE A 58 3.73 -7.61 -4.96
N LEU A 59 4.38 -6.46 -4.80
CA LEU A 59 4.46 -5.43 -5.84
C LEU A 59 5.19 -5.95 -7.08
N PHE A 60 6.26 -6.72 -6.90
CA PHE A 60 6.98 -7.33 -8.00
C PHE A 60 6.10 -8.35 -8.74
N GLU A 61 5.36 -9.19 -8.01
CA GLU A 61 4.42 -10.15 -8.61
C GLU A 61 3.35 -9.47 -9.50
N ILE A 62 2.78 -8.34 -9.05
CA ILE A 62 1.69 -7.67 -9.80
C ILE A 62 2.21 -6.70 -10.88
N LYS A 63 3.34 -6.04 -10.66
CA LYS A 63 3.89 -5.08 -11.63
C LYS A 63 4.65 -5.78 -12.74
N GLY A 64 5.31 -6.90 -12.44
CA GLY A 64 6.31 -7.51 -13.32
C GLY A 64 7.52 -6.62 -13.51
N ASP A 65 8.45 -7.07 -14.34
CA ASP A 65 9.60 -6.26 -14.73
C ASP A 65 9.19 -5.24 -15.80
N GLN A 66 9.56 -3.97 -15.62
CA GLN A 66 9.22 -2.89 -16.53
C GLN A 66 10.49 -2.07 -16.83
N LEU A 67 10.83 -1.91 -18.12
CA LEU A 67 11.98 -1.11 -18.57
C LEU A 67 11.92 0.36 -18.12
N ILE A 68 10.72 0.91 -17.93
CA ILE A 68 10.52 2.25 -17.37
C ILE A 68 9.62 2.12 -16.14
N LYS A 69 10.10 2.60 -15.00
CA LYS A 69 9.34 2.62 -13.74
C LYS A 69 8.40 3.83 -13.73
N PRO A 70 7.07 3.64 -13.85
CA PRO A 70 6.12 4.73 -13.72
C PRO A 70 6.11 5.28 -12.30
N ARG A 71 5.65 6.52 -12.13
CA ARG A 71 5.51 7.12 -10.80
C ARG A 71 4.47 6.34 -10.01
N LEU A 72 4.84 5.85 -8.84
CA LEU A 72 3.97 5.05 -7.99
C LEU A 72 3.18 5.95 -7.04
N VAL A 73 1.86 5.88 -7.12
CA VAL A 73 0.94 6.56 -6.22
C VAL A 73 0.36 5.51 -5.30
N VAL A 74 0.68 5.58 -4.01
CA VAL A 74 0.30 4.54 -3.05
C VAL A 74 -0.72 5.09 -2.07
N LEU A 75 -1.86 4.40 -1.96
CA LEU A 75 -2.85 4.60 -0.92
C LEU A 75 -2.84 3.39 0.00
N ILE A 76 -2.48 3.59 1.27
CA ILE A 76 -2.61 2.57 2.31
C ILE A 76 -3.91 2.80 3.10
N GLN A 77 -4.66 1.72 3.32
CA GLN A 77 -5.76 1.68 4.26
C GLN A 77 -5.54 0.58 5.30
N PRO A 78 -5.29 0.95 6.56
CA PRO A 78 -5.38 0.05 7.70
C PRO A 78 -6.82 -0.46 7.87
N MET A 79 -7.00 -1.78 7.90
CA MET A 79 -8.33 -2.41 7.98
C MET A 79 -8.68 -2.94 9.38
N GLU A 80 -7.68 -3.05 10.26
CA GLU A 80 -7.77 -3.58 11.62
C GLU A 80 -6.91 -2.72 12.56
N LYS A 81 -7.11 -2.82 13.88
CA LYS A 81 -6.35 -2.07 14.90
C LYS A 81 -6.36 -0.56 14.66
N VAL A 82 -7.52 -0.05 14.23
CA VAL A 82 -7.78 1.38 13.97
C VAL A 82 -8.79 1.94 14.97
N GLU A 83 -8.93 1.34 16.16
CA GLU A 83 -9.81 1.88 17.19
C GLU A 83 -9.32 3.29 17.61
N GLY A 84 -10.12 4.32 17.28
CA GLY A 84 -9.74 5.71 17.52
C GLY A 84 -9.00 6.39 16.35
N GLY A 85 -8.92 5.71 15.19
CA GLY A 85 -8.21 6.19 14.01
C GLY A 85 -6.73 5.80 14.02
N VAL A 86 -6.01 6.17 12.96
CA VAL A 86 -4.56 5.89 12.86
C VAL A 86 -3.78 6.99 13.59
N SER A 87 -2.96 6.62 14.56
CA SER A 87 -2.14 7.58 15.32
C SER A 87 -1.06 8.23 14.46
N GLU A 88 -0.52 9.37 14.90
CA GLU A 88 0.54 10.06 14.14
C GLU A 88 1.83 9.23 14.00
N VAL A 89 2.16 8.42 15.01
CA VAL A 89 3.31 7.49 14.94
C VAL A 89 3.06 6.42 13.89
N GLU A 90 1.86 5.85 13.83
CA GLU A 90 1.51 4.89 12.78
C GLU A 90 1.50 5.53 11.39
N LYS A 91 0.97 6.77 11.25
CA LYS A 91 1.06 7.49 9.98
C LYS A 91 2.50 7.70 9.53
N MET A 92 3.41 8.01 10.46
CA MET A 92 4.84 8.13 10.16
C MET A 92 5.42 6.80 9.64
N ILE A 93 5.13 5.70 10.34
CA ILE A 93 5.55 4.35 9.92
C ILE A 93 4.99 3.99 8.54
N LEU A 94 3.72 4.26 8.29
CA LEU A 94 3.08 3.97 7.01
C LEU A 94 3.62 4.84 5.87
N ARG A 95 3.97 6.10 6.13
CA ARG A 95 4.63 6.96 5.12
C ARG A 95 6.02 6.45 4.78
N ASP A 96 6.84 6.13 5.80
CA ASP A 96 8.17 5.56 5.58
C ASP A 96 8.07 4.23 4.82
N LEU A 97 7.12 3.36 5.19
CA LEU A 97 6.83 2.13 4.45
C LEU A 97 6.55 2.41 2.96
N ILE A 98 5.69 3.39 2.63
CA ILE A 98 5.37 3.77 1.25
C ILE A 98 6.60 4.25 0.48
N GLU A 99 7.40 5.12 1.09
CA GLU A 99 8.62 5.64 0.46
C GLU A 99 9.62 4.51 0.19
N GLN A 100 9.83 3.63 1.17
CA GLN A 100 10.77 2.52 1.09
C GLN A 100 10.39 1.47 0.05
N ILE A 101 9.09 1.29 -0.25
CA ILE A 101 8.62 0.43 -1.34
C ILE A 101 8.65 1.11 -2.73
N GLY A 102 9.13 2.35 -2.81
CA GLY A 102 9.28 3.12 -4.05
C GLY A 102 8.05 3.97 -4.41
N GLY A 103 7.18 4.26 -3.44
CA GLY A 103 6.08 5.21 -3.56
C GLY A 103 6.59 6.62 -3.80
N ASN A 104 6.12 7.28 -4.85
CA ASN A 104 6.41 8.70 -5.11
C ASN A 104 5.41 9.63 -4.43
N TYR A 105 4.21 9.11 -4.14
CA TYR A 105 3.15 9.83 -3.45
C TYR A 105 2.48 8.89 -2.45
N ALA A 106 2.29 9.39 -1.23
CA ALA A 106 1.81 8.61 -0.10
C ALA A 106 0.48 9.16 0.41
N PHE A 107 -0.53 8.30 0.45
CA PHE A 107 -1.85 8.59 1.02
C PHE A 107 -2.18 7.52 2.05
N ILE A 108 -2.81 7.94 3.16
CA ILE A 108 -3.25 7.04 4.23
C ILE A 108 -4.70 7.38 4.53
N GLN A 109 -5.57 6.36 4.49
CA GLN A 109 -6.99 6.52 4.77
C GLN A 109 -7.42 5.49 5.82
N ASP A 110 -8.16 5.92 6.84
CA ASP A 110 -8.63 5.09 7.96
C ASP A 110 -10.16 4.96 8.01
N THR A 111 -10.82 5.21 6.87
CA THR A 111 -12.27 5.03 6.75
C THR A 111 -12.68 3.58 6.95
N LYS A 112 -13.90 3.38 7.44
CA LYS A 112 -14.51 2.05 7.51
C LYS A 112 -14.89 1.57 6.10
N GLY A 113 -14.59 0.31 5.80
CA GLY A 113 -15.01 -0.36 4.56
C GLY A 113 -14.05 -0.18 3.39
N LYS A 114 -14.17 -1.05 2.39
CA LYS A 114 -13.34 -1.03 1.18
C LYS A 114 -13.71 0.17 0.31
N LEU A 115 -12.70 0.91 -0.15
CA LEU A 115 -12.90 2.01 -1.08
C LEU A 115 -13.19 1.51 -2.50
N SER A 116 -14.04 2.24 -3.23
CA SER A 116 -14.24 2.01 -4.66
C SER A 116 -13.07 2.59 -5.47
N ASP A 117 -12.86 2.09 -6.69
CA ASP A 117 -11.81 2.61 -7.59
C ASP A 117 -12.00 4.12 -7.87
N ASN A 118 -13.25 4.63 -7.86
CA ASN A 118 -13.54 6.06 -8.00
C ASN A 118 -13.10 6.86 -6.78
N ASP A 119 -13.36 6.36 -5.57
CA ASP A 119 -12.97 7.05 -4.34
C ASP A 119 -11.46 7.08 -4.17
N ILE A 120 -10.80 5.96 -4.49
CA ILE A 120 -9.32 5.88 -4.53
C ILE A 120 -8.77 6.97 -5.44
N ARG A 121 -9.30 7.08 -6.68
CA ARG A 121 -8.85 8.10 -7.65
C ARG A 121 -9.09 9.54 -7.18
N LYS A 122 -10.18 9.81 -6.44
CA LYS A 122 -10.45 11.13 -5.87
C LYS A 122 -9.44 11.48 -4.77
N ILE A 123 -9.15 10.53 -3.87
CA ILE A 123 -8.19 10.71 -2.78
C ILE A 123 -6.79 10.93 -3.34
N THR A 124 -6.39 10.12 -4.31
CA THR A 124 -5.04 10.14 -4.90
C THR A 124 -4.91 11.15 -6.05
N ARG A 125 -5.73 12.20 -6.10
CA ARG A 125 -5.68 13.19 -7.18
C ARG A 125 -4.49 14.13 -6.96
N ILE A 126 -3.55 14.10 -7.91
CA ILE A 126 -2.25 14.83 -7.94
C ILE A 126 -1.84 15.12 -9.38
#